data_AF-A0A2V8BCG5-F1
#
_entry.id   AF-A0A2V8BCG5-F1
#
_cell.length_a   1.000
_cell.length_b   1.000
_cell.length_c   1.000
_cell.angle_alpha   90.00
_cell.angle_beta   90.00
_cell.angle_gamma   90.00
#
_symmetry.space_group_name_H-M   'P 1'
#
loop_
_entity.id
_entity.type
_entity.pdbx_description
1 polymer ?
#
loop_
_entity_poly.entity_id
_entity_poly.type
_entity_poly.pdbx_seq_one_letter_code
_entity_poly.pdbx_strand_id
1 'polypeptide(L)'
;MTFAERVHAVTTLGFLERHARFVVTVLLHGGVCLGRQYCTFAGIKRGQVMHDFFASLVSRGVATAYPRAHGSTHLYHLHGKKLYAAIGEPNSRYRKPTPLARAVERLMVLDAVLASPDLTWLATEREKVSHFTRRTPLQAQELPHLTFGTPPKTTMRYFPDKLPIGLDAGGWTHIFLYLVTRRLPIDFRTFLHRHADLLAALPAWTIRLLVPRHLTGAIPRYRAALRDELATPLQPSTLDELRWFFEQRRQTVGAAPVIADARFGRAQDAFSSPRFRVLYRTWLQQGDRALHATLSPVLADALARRSGQLDWQVLPHAYQHLAPLVGTA
;
A
#
# COMPACT_ATOMS: atom_id res chain seq x y z
N MET A 1 15.96 13.39 -4.40
CA MET A 1 15.11 14.53 -4.74
C MET A 1 14.14 14.77 -3.60
N THR A 2 14.21 15.92 -2.95
CA THR A 2 13.35 16.29 -1.81
C THR A 2 11.97 16.78 -2.28
N PHE A 3 11.01 16.89 -1.37
CA PHE A 3 9.69 17.48 -1.71
C PHE A 3 9.83 18.94 -2.18
N ALA A 4 10.67 19.73 -1.51
CA ALA A 4 10.92 21.13 -1.88
C ALA A 4 11.51 21.27 -3.29
N GLU A 5 12.48 20.42 -3.66
CA GLU A 5 13.02 20.37 -5.03
C GLU A 5 11.95 20.03 -6.06
N ARG A 6 11.04 19.10 -5.74
CA ARG A 6 9.92 18.75 -6.65
C ARG A 6 8.96 19.90 -6.83
N VAL A 7 8.64 20.60 -5.76
CA VAL A 7 7.78 21.79 -5.81
C VAL A 7 8.43 22.86 -6.67
N HIS A 8 9.71 23.15 -6.43
CA HIS A 8 10.46 24.11 -7.23
C HIS A 8 10.45 23.74 -8.73
N ALA A 9 10.73 22.48 -9.06
CA ALA A 9 10.70 21.98 -10.44
C ALA A 9 9.32 22.04 -11.11
N VAL A 10 8.22 21.99 -10.35
CA VAL A 10 6.87 22.19 -10.90
C VAL A 10 6.54 23.68 -11.00
N THR A 11 7.02 24.52 -10.08
CA THR A 11 6.87 25.98 -10.16
C THR A 11 7.53 26.55 -11.42
N THR A 12 8.70 26.03 -11.84
CA THR A 12 9.36 26.43 -13.09
C THR A 12 8.55 26.10 -14.35
N LEU A 13 7.54 25.23 -14.25
CA LEU A 13 6.56 24.97 -15.33
C LEU A 13 5.40 25.99 -15.35
N GLY A 14 5.53 27.10 -14.62
CA GLY A 14 4.56 28.19 -14.58
C GLY A 14 3.35 27.92 -13.68
N PHE A 15 3.56 27.16 -12.59
CA PHE A 15 2.57 26.99 -11.53
C PHE A 15 2.90 27.90 -10.36
N LEU A 16 1.86 28.50 -9.74
CA LEU A 16 2.03 29.14 -8.44
C LEU A 16 2.47 28.09 -7.41
N GLU A 17 3.29 28.48 -6.44
CA GLU A 17 3.86 27.54 -5.46
C GLU A 17 2.79 26.70 -4.76
N ARG A 18 1.69 27.31 -4.30
CA ARG A 18 0.58 26.56 -3.67
C ARG A 18 0.00 25.48 -4.60
N HIS A 19 -0.13 25.78 -5.89
CA HIS A 19 -0.65 24.84 -6.89
C HIS A 19 0.39 23.76 -7.16
N ALA A 20 1.67 24.12 -7.27
CA ALA A 20 2.78 23.19 -7.46
C ALA A 20 2.85 22.18 -6.30
N ARG A 21 2.73 22.64 -5.04
CA ARG A 21 2.68 21.76 -3.86
C ARG A 21 1.55 20.72 -3.96
N PHE A 22 0.33 21.16 -4.25
CA PHE A 22 -0.80 20.24 -4.42
C PHE A 22 -0.59 19.26 -5.59
N VAL A 23 -0.13 19.77 -6.74
CA VAL A 23 0.17 18.96 -7.92
C VAL A 23 1.20 17.88 -7.59
N VAL A 24 2.32 18.23 -6.94
CA VAL A 24 3.35 17.26 -6.53
C VAL A 24 2.74 16.19 -5.61
N THR A 25 1.95 16.58 -4.61
CA THR A 25 1.27 15.62 -3.73
C THR A 25 0.38 14.66 -4.52
N VAL A 26 -0.44 15.15 -5.44
CA VAL A 26 -1.32 14.29 -6.26
C VAL A 26 -0.50 13.34 -7.13
N LEU A 27 0.54 13.83 -7.80
CA LEU A 27 1.38 13.03 -8.69
C LEU A 27 2.13 11.90 -7.94
N LEU A 28 2.54 12.15 -6.70
CA LEU A 28 3.23 11.17 -5.85
C LEU A 28 2.29 10.10 -5.27
N HIS A 29 1.02 10.44 -5.00
CA HIS A 29 0.13 9.58 -4.21
C HIS A 29 -1.02 8.93 -4.99
N GLY A 30 -1.21 9.24 -6.28
CA GLY A 30 -2.18 8.52 -7.11
C GLY A 30 -2.47 9.07 -8.50
N GLY A 31 -2.05 10.30 -8.80
CA GLY A 31 -2.30 10.98 -10.06
C GLY A 31 -3.76 11.39 -10.28
N VAL A 32 -4.66 11.15 -9.32
CA VAL A 32 -6.07 11.53 -9.39
C VAL A 32 -6.46 12.34 -8.15
N CYS A 33 -7.34 13.31 -8.31
CA CYS A 33 -7.86 14.11 -7.22
C CYS A 33 -9.27 14.65 -7.50
N LEU A 34 -9.94 15.10 -6.43
CA LEU A 34 -11.22 15.81 -6.48
C LEU A 34 -11.03 17.27 -6.06
N GLY A 35 -11.91 18.16 -6.53
CA GLY A 35 -11.86 19.58 -6.18
C GLY A 35 -11.86 19.84 -4.67
N ARG A 36 -12.61 19.05 -3.89
CA ARG A 36 -12.64 19.17 -2.42
C ARG A 36 -11.28 18.90 -1.76
N GLN A 37 -10.45 18.03 -2.35
CA GLN A 37 -9.13 17.70 -1.80
C GLN A 37 -8.19 18.88 -2.00
N TYR A 38 -8.28 19.58 -3.12
CA TYR A 38 -7.59 20.85 -3.31
C TYR A 38 -8.07 21.90 -2.30
N CYS A 39 -9.39 22.06 -2.13
CA CYS A 39 -9.95 22.98 -1.13
C CYS A 39 -9.45 22.69 0.29
N THR A 40 -9.43 21.41 0.68
CA THR A 40 -8.91 20.95 1.98
C THR A 40 -7.42 21.26 2.11
N PHE A 41 -6.63 20.93 1.09
CA PHE A 41 -5.20 21.21 1.06
C PHE A 41 -4.88 22.71 1.17
N ALA A 42 -5.61 23.54 0.42
CA ALA A 42 -5.35 24.97 0.35
C ALA A 42 -6.04 25.78 1.47
N GLY A 43 -6.84 25.14 2.32
CA GLY A 43 -7.61 25.84 3.36
C GLY A 43 -8.67 26.80 2.82
N ILE A 44 -9.21 26.54 1.62
CA ILE A 44 -10.18 27.43 0.95
C ILE A 44 -11.56 26.79 0.83
N LYS A 45 -12.60 27.63 0.76
CA LYS A 45 -13.94 27.18 0.37
C LYS A 45 -13.99 26.84 -1.12
N ARG A 46 -14.94 25.98 -1.49
CA ARG A 46 -15.25 25.69 -2.89
C ARG A 46 -15.71 26.97 -3.59
N GLY A 47 -15.14 27.28 -4.74
CA GLY A 47 -15.49 28.48 -5.51
C GLY A 47 -14.57 28.70 -6.71
N GLN A 48 -14.56 29.94 -7.23
CA GLN A 48 -13.88 30.31 -8.47
C GLN A 48 -12.39 29.96 -8.47
N VAL A 49 -11.68 30.19 -7.35
CA VAL A 49 -10.24 29.86 -7.22
C VAL A 49 -9.95 28.37 -7.51
N MET A 50 -10.83 27.47 -7.04
CA MET A 50 -10.71 26.04 -7.34
C MET A 50 -11.02 25.76 -8.81
N HIS A 51 -12.08 26.37 -9.35
CA HIS A 51 -12.48 26.19 -10.74
C HIS A 51 -11.39 26.67 -11.72
N ASP A 52 -10.82 27.85 -11.51
CA ASP A 52 -9.74 28.41 -12.34
C ASP A 52 -8.49 27.54 -12.30
N PHE A 53 -8.13 27.02 -11.12
CA PHE A 53 -6.98 26.13 -10.98
C PHE A 53 -7.14 24.86 -11.83
N PHE A 54 -8.28 24.18 -11.73
CA PHE A 54 -8.51 22.95 -12.51
C PHE A 54 -8.76 23.23 -13.99
N ALA A 55 -9.43 24.33 -14.34
CA ALA A 55 -9.58 24.78 -15.72
C ALA A 55 -8.21 25.02 -16.37
N SER A 56 -7.27 25.62 -15.64
CA SER A 56 -5.88 25.80 -16.10
C SER A 56 -5.14 24.48 -16.33
N LEU A 57 -5.34 23.47 -15.46
CA LEU A 57 -4.74 22.15 -15.66
C LEU A 57 -5.26 21.46 -16.94
N VAL A 58 -6.56 21.59 -17.22
CA VAL A 58 -7.20 21.01 -18.40
C VAL A 58 -6.80 21.76 -19.67
N SER A 59 -6.81 23.10 -19.67
CA SER A 59 -6.43 23.91 -20.83
C SER A 59 -4.95 23.73 -21.22
N ARG A 60 -4.07 23.47 -20.25
CA ARG A 60 -2.66 23.10 -20.48
C ARG A 60 -2.47 21.66 -20.98
N GLY A 61 -3.52 20.84 -21.06
CA GLY A 61 -3.46 19.45 -21.49
C GLY A 61 -2.70 18.52 -20.52
N VAL A 62 -2.55 18.93 -19.25
CA VAL A 62 -1.82 18.16 -18.24
C VAL A 62 -2.75 17.37 -17.31
N ALA A 63 -4.06 17.63 -17.38
CA ALA A 63 -5.09 16.86 -16.71
C ALA A 63 -6.33 16.66 -17.59
N THR A 64 -7.04 15.56 -17.34
CA THR A 64 -8.37 15.29 -17.89
C THR A 64 -9.40 15.37 -16.76
N ALA A 65 -10.51 16.05 -17.01
CA ALA A 65 -11.67 16.03 -16.12
C ALA A 65 -12.63 14.94 -16.61
N TYR A 66 -12.87 13.91 -15.81
CA TYR A 66 -13.91 12.94 -16.09
C TYR A 66 -15.29 13.59 -15.94
N PRO A 67 -16.32 13.08 -16.65
CA PRO A 67 -17.69 13.56 -16.54
C PRO A 67 -18.17 13.62 -15.09
N ARG A 68 -19.22 14.40 -14.84
CA ARG A 68 -19.80 14.51 -13.51
C ARG A 68 -20.46 13.19 -13.14
N ALA A 69 -20.07 12.60 -12.02
CA ALA A 69 -20.73 11.42 -11.51
C ALA A 69 -22.10 11.75 -10.91
N HIS A 70 -22.15 12.77 -10.03
CA HIS A 70 -23.36 13.39 -9.47
C HIS A 70 -22.95 14.67 -8.70
N GLY A 71 -23.80 15.71 -8.64
CA GLY A 71 -23.63 16.83 -7.69
C GLY A 71 -22.45 17.79 -7.96
N SER A 72 -22.10 18.03 -9.23
CA SER A 72 -21.00 18.92 -9.68
C SER A 72 -19.58 18.50 -9.29
N THR A 73 -19.38 17.29 -8.76
CA THR A 73 -18.04 16.78 -8.43
C THR A 73 -17.36 16.23 -9.68
N HIS A 74 -16.18 16.77 -9.99
CA HIS A 74 -15.34 16.30 -11.09
C HIS A 74 -14.16 15.50 -10.54
N LEU A 75 -13.88 14.37 -11.18
CA LEU A 75 -12.64 13.62 -10.98
C LEU A 75 -11.61 14.13 -11.97
N TYR A 76 -10.47 14.57 -11.46
CA TYR A 76 -9.36 15.03 -12.27
C TYR A 76 -8.26 13.97 -12.28
N HIS A 77 -7.79 13.60 -13.46
CA HIS A 77 -6.62 12.75 -13.65
C HIS A 77 -5.48 13.57 -14.24
N LEU A 78 -4.40 13.71 -13.46
CA LEU A 78 -3.18 14.38 -13.87
C LEU A 78 -2.28 13.39 -14.62
N HIS A 79 -2.10 13.62 -15.91
CA HIS A 79 -1.38 12.73 -16.82
C HIS A 79 -0.24 13.42 -17.60
N GLY A 80 0.03 14.71 -17.36
CA GLY A 80 1.08 15.44 -18.06
C GLY A 80 2.47 14.83 -17.87
N LYS A 81 3.11 14.31 -18.94
CA LYS A 81 4.45 13.70 -18.88
C LYS A 81 5.50 14.65 -18.30
N LYS A 82 5.42 15.94 -18.65
CA LYS A 82 6.33 16.98 -18.13
C LYS A 82 6.24 17.13 -16.61
N LEU A 83 5.03 17.05 -16.04
CA LEU A 83 4.84 17.11 -14.59
C LEU A 83 5.49 15.91 -13.88
N TYR A 84 5.27 14.70 -14.40
CA TYR A 84 5.88 13.50 -13.85
C TYR A 84 7.41 13.49 -14.00
N ALA A 85 7.93 13.98 -15.13
CA ALA A 85 9.36 14.12 -15.34
C ALA A 85 9.98 15.12 -14.34
N ALA A 86 9.31 16.26 -14.09
CA ALA A 86 9.77 17.26 -13.15
C ALA A 86 9.92 16.73 -11.72
N ILE A 87 9.09 15.76 -11.30
CA ILE A 87 9.19 15.15 -9.96
C ILE A 87 10.10 13.91 -9.89
N GLY A 88 10.78 13.58 -11.01
CA GLY A 88 11.65 12.42 -11.13
C GLY A 88 10.94 11.08 -11.38
N GLU A 89 9.66 11.10 -11.76
CA GLU A 89 8.82 9.91 -11.94
C GLU A 89 8.21 9.80 -13.36
N PRO A 90 8.98 10.00 -14.46
CA PRO A 90 8.45 10.13 -15.82
C PRO A 90 7.66 8.91 -16.32
N ASN A 91 7.97 7.73 -15.76
CA ASN A 91 7.37 6.44 -16.10
C ASN A 91 6.31 5.98 -15.09
N SER A 92 5.87 6.85 -14.18
CA SER A 92 4.85 6.51 -13.19
C SER A 92 3.58 5.97 -13.85
N ARG A 93 3.08 4.86 -13.28
CA ARG A 93 1.80 4.26 -13.69
C ARG A 93 0.61 5.17 -13.37
N TYR A 94 0.76 6.15 -12.49
CA TYR A 94 -0.29 7.13 -12.17
C TYR A 94 -0.61 8.03 -13.35
N ARG A 95 0.31 8.18 -14.31
CA ARG A 95 0.07 8.87 -15.57
C ARG A 95 -0.94 8.16 -16.48
N LYS A 96 -1.09 6.84 -16.35
CA LYS A 96 -1.93 6.03 -17.23
C LYS A 96 -3.38 6.02 -16.74
N PRO A 97 -4.37 5.95 -17.66
CA PRO A 97 -5.76 5.74 -17.30
C PRO A 97 -5.91 4.51 -16.39
N THR A 98 -6.89 4.56 -15.50
CA THR A 98 -7.14 3.48 -14.53
C THR A 98 -8.65 3.28 -14.36
N PRO A 99 -9.11 2.04 -14.08
CA PRO A 99 -10.52 1.82 -13.78
C PRO A 99 -10.98 2.66 -12.58
N LEU A 100 -12.24 3.11 -12.60
CA LEU A 100 -12.78 3.99 -11.56
C LEU A 100 -12.58 3.44 -10.15
N ALA A 101 -12.80 2.14 -9.93
CA ALA A 101 -12.59 1.51 -8.62
C ALA A 101 -11.16 1.74 -8.09
N ARG A 102 -10.15 1.68 -8.97
CA ARG A 102 -8.75 1.98 -8.61
C ARG A 102 -8.51 3.47 -8.43
N ALA A 103 -9.20 4.33 -9.18
CA ALA A 103 -9.15 5.77 -8.95
C ALA A 103 -9.71 6.12 -7.56
N VAL A 104 -10.84 5.52 -7.16
CA VAL A 104 -11.45 5.68 -5.83
C VAL A 104 -10.49 5.28 -4.71
N GLU A 105 -9.84 4.12 -4.83
CA GLU A 105 -8.81 3.69 -3.86
C GLU A 105 -7.69 4.71 -3.71
N ARG A 106 -7.20 5.30 -4.83
CA ARG A 106 -6.17 6.34 -4.80
C ARG A 106 -6.67 7.65 -4.17
N LEU A 107 -7.92 8.02 -4.39
CA LEU A 107 -8.52 9.19 -3.74
C LEU A 107 -8.62 8.98 -2.22
N MET A 108 -8.95 7.77 -1.77
CA MET A 108 -8.97 7.41 -0.34
C MET A 108 -7.58 7.53 0.31
N VAL A 109 -6.54 7.07 -0.38
CA VAL A 109 -5.15 7.22 0.08
C VAL A 109 -4.75 8.70 0.11
N LEU A 110 -5.12 9.48 -0.90
CA LEU A 110 -4.85 10.91 -0.94
C LEU A 110 -5.55 11.65 0.21
N ASP A 111 -6.79 11.30 0.56
CA ASP A 111 -7.46 11.86 1.75
C ASP A 111 -6.64 11.63 3.03
N ALA A 112 -6.07 10.43 3.21
CA ALA A 112 -5.25 10.12 4.39
C ALA A 112 -3.92 10.90 4.42
N VAL A 113 -3.27 11.06 3.26
CA VAL A 113 -2.07 11.88 3.11
C VAL A 113 -2.35 13.34 3.47
N LEU A 114 -3.44 13.91 2.93
CA LEU A 114 -3.82 15.30 3.18
C LEU A 114 -4.28 15.54 4.62
N ALA A 115 -4.82 14.52 5.30
CA ALA A 115 -5.24 14.60 6.70
C ALA A 115 -4.08 14.57 7.69
N SER A 116 -2.85 14.26 7.25
CA SER A 116 -1.66 14.18 8.13
C SER A 116 -0.51 15.04 7.56
N PRO A 117 -0.65 16.38 7.57
CA PRO A 117 0.36 17.29 7.02
C PRO A 117 1.68 17.26 7.80
N ASP A 118 1.64 16.82 9.06
CA ASP A 118 2.82 16.74 9.95
C ASP A 118 3.73 15.54 9.64
N LEU A 119 3.28 14.61 8.78
CA LEU A 119 4.06 13.45 8.38
C LEU A 119 4.86 13.73 7.12
N THR A 120 6.10 13.25 7.10
CA THR A 120 6.88 13.17 5.86
C THR A 120 6.57 11.87 5.15
N TRP A 121 6.06 11.95 3.93
CA TRP A 121 5.63 10.76 3.18
C TRP A 121 6.70 10.23 2.23
N LEU A 122 7.11 8.98 2.43
CA LEU A 122 7.85 8.19 1.45
C LEU A 122 6.88 7.66 0.39
N ALA A 123 6.82 8.32 -0.75
CA ALA A 123 5.84 8.03 -1.79
C ALA A 123 6.37 6.99 -2.78
N THR A 124 7.61 7.19 -3.25
CA THR A 124 8.14 6.42 -4.39
C THR A 124 8.91 5.19 -3.95
N GLU A 125 9.03 4.21 -4.85
CA GLU A 125 9.81 3.00 -4.60
C GLU A 125 11.26 3.34 -4.25
N ARG A 126 11.87 4.26 -5.03
CA ARG A 126 13.24 4.73 -4.82
C ARG A 126 13.41 5.36 -3.44
N GLU A 127 12.45 6.16 -2.98
CA GLU A 127 12.51 6.77 -1.65
C GLU A 127 12.47 5.73 -0.54
N LYS A 128 11.55 4.77 -0.62
CA LYS A 128 11.41 3.72 0.39
C LYS A 128 12.66 2.85 0.46
N VAL A 129 13.15 2.37 -0.68
CA VAL A 129 14.39 1.57 -0.74
C VAL A 129 15.55 2.36 -0.17
N SER A 130 15.75 3.59 -0.63
CA SER A 130 16.85 4.44 -0.18
C SER A 130 16.78 4.75 1.32
N HIS A 131 15.58 4.95 1.87
CA HIS A 131 15.36 5.19 3.29
C HIS A 131 15.68 3.95 4.13
N PHE A 132 15.09 2.81 3.79
CA PHE A 132 15.20 1.61 4.64
C PHE A 132 16.55 0.94 4.56
N THR A 133 17.23 0.93 3.40
CA THR A 133 18.61 0.42 3.30
C THR A 133 19.60 1.29 4.09
N ARG A 134 19.31 2.57 4.33
CA ARG A 134 20.15 3.43 5.20
C ARG A 134 19.81 3.32 6.68
N ARG A 135 18.58 2.93 7.02
CA ARG A 135 18.06 2.96 8.41
C ARG A 135 17.98 1.59 9.07
N THR A 136 18.17 0.53 8.31
CA THR A 136 18.08 -0.85 8.79
C THR A 136 19.27 -1.65 8.24
N PRO A 137 19.69 -2.74 8.90
CA PRO A 137 20.74 -3.62 8.40
C PRO A 137 20.28 -4.49 7.20
N LEU A 138 19.04 -4.34 6.74
CA LEU A 138 18.45 -5.16 5.70
C LEU A 138 19.10 -4.90 4.33
N GLN A 139 19.42 -5.98 3.64
CA GLN A 139 19.80 -5.94 2.23
C GLN A 139 18.58 -5.61 1.36
N ALA A 140 18.81 -5.10 0.14
CA ALA A 140 17.71 -4.66 -0.72
C ALA A 140 16.69 -5.78 -0.98
N GLN A 141 17.15 -7.01 -1.21
CA GLN A 141 16.33 -8.21 -1.42
C GLN A 141 15.47 -8.62 -0.22
N GLU A 142 15.72 -8.04 0.96
CA GLU A 142 14.97 -8.29 2.20
C GLU A 142 13.86 -7.28 2.40
N LEU A 143 13.90 -6.17 1.66
CA LEU A 143 12.82 -5.21 1.64
C LEU A 143 11.57 -5.83 0.99
N PRO A 144 10.38 -5.32 1.33
CA PRO A 144 9.13 -5.79 0.75
C PRO A 144 9.20 -5.78 -0.78
N HIS A 145 9.05 -6.94 -1.42
CA HIS A 145 9.14 -7.05 -2.88
C HIS A 145 8.23 -8.14 -3.45
N LEU A 146 8.06 -8.09 -4.77
CA LEU A 146 7.56 -9.21 -5.59
C LEU A 146 8.50 -9.45 -6.77
N THR A 147 8.73 -10.71 -7.08
CA THR A 147 9.52 -11.14 -8.23
C THR A 147 8.58 -11.55 -9.36
N PHE A 148 8.81 -11.01 -10.56
CA PHE A 148 8.04 -11.30 -11.77
C PHE A 148 8.92 -11.97 -12.81
N GLY A 149 8.31 -12.82 -13.65
CA GLY A 149 9.01 -13.55 -14.72
C GLY A 149 9.52 -14.92 -14.26
N THR A 150 10.07 -15.67 -15.22
CA THR A 150 10.68 -16.98 -14.98
C THR A 150 12.20 -16.87 -15.13
N PRO A 151 13.00 -17.59 -14.32
CA PRO A 151 14.44 -17.65 -14.51
C PRO A 151 14.80 -17.99 -15.98
N PRO A 152 15.82 -17.34 -16.57
CA PRO A 152 16.73 -16.36 -15.97
C PRO A 152 16.23 -14.90 -16.01
N LYS A 153 15.11 -14.60 -16.67
CA LYS A 153 14.59 -13.23 -16.85
C LYS A 153 13.59 -12.87 -15.76
N THR A 154 14.10 -12.54 -14.58
CA THR A 154 13.27 -12.08 -13.46
C THR A 154 13.39 -10.56 -13.25
N THR A 155 12.34 -9.96 -12.70
CA THR A 155 12.31 -8.54 -12.30
C THR A 155 11.76 -8.41 -10.90
N MET A 156 12.54 -7.85 -9.99
CA MET A 156 12.09 -7.52 -8.64
C MET A 156 11.44 -6.13 -8.63
N ARG A 157 10.29 -6.01 -7.96
CA ARG A 157 9.64 -4.72 -7.68
C ARG A 157 9.50 -4.54 -6.19
N TYR A 158 10.09 -3.47 -5.66
CA TYR A 158 10.03 -3.16 -4.25
C TYR A 158 8.73 -2.41 -3.90
N PHE A 159 8.22 -2.60 -2.68
CA PHE A 159 7.00 -2.01 -2.15
C PHE A 159 5.81 -2.05 -3.14
N PRO A 160 5.42 -3.25 -3.61
CA PRO A 160 4.48 -3.42 -4.72
C PRO A 160 3.07 -2.90 -4.43
N ASP A 161 2.72 -2.69 -3.15
CA ASP A 161 1.42 -2.16 -2.71
C ASP A 161 1.25 -0.68 -3.10
N LYS A 162 2.35 0.05 -3.35
CA LYS A 162 2.38 1.48 -3.72
C LYS A 162 1.71 2.42 -2.72
N LEU A 163 1.47 1.96 -1.50
CA LEU A 163 0.95 2.78 -0.40
C LEU A 163 2.08 3.62 0.20
N PRO A 164 1.85 4.91 0.50
CA PRO A 164 2.87 5.75 1.09
C PRO A 164 3.19 5.30 2.51
N ILE A 165 4.41 5.55 2.96
CA ILE A 165 4.85 5.30 4.33
C ILE A 165 5.15 6.64 4.96
N GLY A 166 4.45 6.97 6.04
CA GLY A 166 4.63 8.21 6.78
C GLY A 166 5.78 8.09 7.76
N LEU A 167 6.49 9.19 7.96
CA LEU A 167 7.51 9.35 8.98
C LEU A 167 7.07 10.48 9.91
N ASP A 168 7.22 10.28 11.21
CA ASP A 168 7.10 11.37 12.17
C ASP A 168 8.21 12.42 11.99
N ALA A 169 8.12 13.55 12.70
CA ALA A 169 9.11 14.62 12.61
C ALA A 169 10.54 14.16 12.96
N GLY A 170 10.67 13.15 13.84
CA GLY A 170 11.96 12.56 14.20
C GLY A 170 12.50 11.56 13.16
N GLY A 171 11.65 11.06 12.26
CA GLY A 171 11.99 10.00 11.32
C GLY A 171 12.29 8.65 11.99
N TRP A 172 11.76 8.42 13.20
CA TRP A 172 11.98 7.21 13.99
C TRP A 172 10.74 6.33 14.07
N THR A 173 9.55 6.91 13.89
CA THR A 173 8.29 6.17 13.86
C THR A 173 7.77 6.09 12.42
N HIS A 174 7.51 4.87 11.95
CA HIS A 174 7.05 4.61 10.59
C HIS A 174 5.56 4.25 10.57
N ILE A 175 4.79 4.96 9.76
CA ILE A 175 3.34 4.73 9.61
C ILE A 175 3.09 4.09 8.25
N PHE A 176 2.83 2.79 8.26
CA PHE A 176 2.49 2.01 7.07
C PHE A 176 0.98 2.08 6.83
N LEU A 177 0.56 2.74 5.76
CA LEU A 177 -0.86 2.74 5.39
C LEU A 177 -1.27 1.39 4.80
N TYR A 178 -2.48 0.94 5.13
CA TYR A 178 -3.14 -0.18 4.48
C TYR A 178 -4.60 0.16 4.19
N LEU A 179 -5.00 0.17 2.92
CA LEU A 179 -6.39 0.44 2.53
C LEU A 179 -7.26 -0.82 2.64
N VAL A 180 -8.30 -0.76 3.46
CA VAL A 180 -9.28 -1.84 3.60
C VAL A 180 -10.25 -1.79 2.42
N THR A 181 -10.13 -2.75 1.50
CA THR A 181 -10.99 -2.88 0.31
C THR A 181 -11.93 -4.08 0.37
N ARG A 182 -11.72 -5.01 1.31
CA ARG A 182 -12.47 -6.27 1.44
C ARG A 182 -12.86 -6.51 2.90
N ARG A 183 -13.89 -7.33 3.13
CA ARG A 183 -14.32 -7.75 4.48
C ARG A 183 -13.37 -8.76 5.13
N LEU A 184 -12.73 -9.60 4.30
CA LEU A 184 -11.79 -10.63 4.74
C LEU A 184 -10.34 -10.16 4.52
N PRO A 185 -9.43 -10.33 5.49
CA PRO A 185 -8.08 -9.77 5.46
C PRO A 185 -7.07 -10.65 4.69
N ILE A 186 -7.47 -11.25 3.55
CA ILE A 186 -6.59 -12.17 2.82
C ILE A 186 -5.36 -11.44 2.26
N ASP A 187 -5.58 -10.34 1.54
CA ASP A 187 -4.49 -9.52 0.97
C ASP A 187 -3.69 -8.81 2.08
N PHE A 188 -4.30 -8.58 3.24
CA PHE A 188 -3.65 -7.99 4.40
C PHE A 188 -2.64 -8.96 5.02
N ARG A 189 -2.97 -10.24 5.15
CA ARG A 189 -2.01 -11.26 5.59
C ARG A 189 -0.79 -11.32 4.65
N THR A 190 -1.02 -11.28 3.34
CA THR A 190 0.08 -11.21 2.36
C THR A 190 0.93 -9.95 2.54
N PHE A 191 0.30 -8.81 2.79
CA PHE A 191 1.01 -7.57 3.12
C PHE A 191 1.87 -7.73 4.39
N LEU A 192 1.33 -8.32 5.46
CA LEU A 192 2.07 -8.53 6.72
C LEU A 192 3.29 -9.40 6.52
N HIS A 193 3.16 -10.55 5.85
CA HIS A 193 4.32 -11.42 5.58
C HIS A 193 5.40 -10.71 4.76
N ARG A 194 4.99 -9.97 3.72
CA ARG A 194 5.94 -9.23 2.87
C ARG A 194 6.69 -8.14 3.63
N HIS A 195 6.11 -7.61 4.70
CA HIS A 195 6.71 -6.55 5.52
C HIS A 195 7.33 -7.04 6.82
N ALA A 196 7.25 -8.34 7.14
CA ALA A 196 7.65 -8.88 8.43
C ALA A 196 9.13 -8.56 8.77
N ASP A 197 10.06 -8.86 7.87
CA ASP A 197 11.49 -8.59 8.05
C ASP A 197 11.75 -7.09 8.27
N LEU A 198 11.07 -6.24 7.50
CA LEU A 198 11.17 -4.80 7.64
C LEU A 198 10.63 -4.31 8.99
N LEU A 199 9.43 -4.74 9.38
CA LEU A 199 8.83 -4.35 10.65
C LEU A 199 9.67 -4.82 11.84
N ALA A 200 10.31 -5.98 11.73
CA ALA A 200 11.18 -6.52 12.79
C ALA A 200 12.48 -5.73 12.95
N ALA A 201 12.97 -5.12 11.86
CA ALA A 201 14.19 -4.32 11.86
C ALA A 201 13.97 -2.85 12.29
N LEU A 202 12.72 -2.43 12.52
CA LEU A 202 12.38 -1.04 12.87
C LEU A 202 12.20 -0.85 14.37
N PRO A 203 12.63 0.30 14.93
CA PRO A 203 12.49 0.58 16.36
C PRO A 203 11.03 0.80 16.77
N ALA A 204 10.24 1.47 15.92
CA ALA A 204 8.83 1.70 16.13
C ALA A 204 8.08 1.77 14.79
N TRP A 205 6.89 1.19 14.75
CA TRP A 205 6.03 1.19 13.58
C TRP A 205 4.54 1.14 13.94
N THR A 206 3.73 1.72 13.09
CA THR A 206 2.27 1.61 13.14
C THR A 206 1.74 1.21 11.78
N ILE A 207 0.93 0.16 11.73
CA ILE A 207 0.11 -0.15 10.56
C ILE A 207 -1.21 0.59 10.73
N ARG A 208 -1.50 1.53 9.84
CA ARG A 208 -2.72 2.32 9.84
C ARG A 208 -3.71 1.82 8.81
N LEU A 209 -4.80 1.25 9.29
CA LEU A 209 -5.90 0.83 8.42
C LEU A 209 -6.71 2.04 7.98
N LEU A 210 -6.78 2.28 6.67
CA LEU A 210 -7.73 3.23 6.09
C LEU A 210 -9.03 2.48 5.82
N VAL A 211 -10.08 2.82 6.57
CA VAL A 211 -11.32 2.03 6.60
C VAL A 211 -12.48 2.84 6.02
N PRO A 212 -12.99 2.48 4.83
CA PRO A 212 -14.25 3.02 4.34
C PRO A 212 -15.38 2.75 5.34
N ARG A 213 -16.31 3.71 5.52
CA ARG A 213 -17.39 3.61 6.52
C ARG A 213 -18.19 2.30 6.47
N HIS A 214 -18.43 1.77 5.26
CA HIS A 214 -19.18 0.52 5.06
C HIS A 214 -18.37 -0.76 5.40
N LEU A 215 -17.08 -0.64 5.72
CA LEU A 215 -16.17 -1.74 6.09
C LEU A 215 -15.68 -1.64 7.54
N THR A 216 -16.23 -0.74 8.37
CA THR A 216 -15.88 -0.63 9.80
C THR A 216 -16.06 -1.95 10.55
N GLY A 217 -17.10 -2.73 10.22
CA GLY A 217 -17.32 -4.07 10.77
C GLY A 217 -16.24 -5.11 10.41
N ALA A 218 -15.31 -4.80 9.50
CA ALA A 218 -14.17 -5.65 9.18
C ALA A 218 -12.98 -5.47 10.16
N ILE A 219 -12.92 -4.36 10.91
CA ILE A 219 -11.78 -4.01 11.79
C ILE A 219 -11.39 -5.16 12.73
N PRO A 220 -12.31 -5.84 13.44
CA PRO A 220 -11.94 -6.94 14.33
C PRO A 220 -11.21 -8.09 13.62
N ARG A 221 -11.58 -8.40 12.36
CA ARG A 221 -10.95 -9.45 11.56
C ARG A 221 -9.53 -9.08 11.14
N TYR A 222 -9.30 -7.81 10.80
CA TYR A 222 -7.97 -7.30 10.48
C TYR A 222 -7.06 -7.30 11.71
N ARG A 223 -7.60 -6.92 12.88
CA ARG A 223 -6.86 -7.01 14.15
C ARG A 223 -6.50 -8.46 14.50
N ALA A 224 -7.45 -9.39 14.34
CA ALA A 224 -7.19 -10.81 14.54
C ALA A 224 -6.10 -11.30 13.58
N ALA A 225 -6.19 -10.96 12.29
CA ALA A 225 -5.17 -11.33 11.32
C ALA A 225 -3.76 -10.82 11.68
N LEU A 226 -3.63 -9.57 12.15
CA LEU A 226 -2.34 -9.06 12.60
C LEU A 226 -1.79 -9.84 13.80
N ARG A 227 -2.63 -10.17 14.79
CA ARG A 227 -2.22 -10.98 15.93
C ARG A 227 -1.80 -12.38 15.51
N ASP A 228 -2.60 -13.03 14.67
CA ASP A 228 -2.30 -14.36 14.15
C ASP A 228 -0.95 -14.35 13.41
N GLU A 229 -0.70 -13.37 12.55
CA GLU A 229 0.53 -13.38 11.75
C GLU A 229 1.77 -12.95 12.52
N LEU A 230 1.66 -11.91 13.37
CA LEU A 230 2.83 -11.23 13.94
C LEU A 230 3.03 -11.47 15.44
N ALA A 231 1.98 -11.84 16.19
CA ALA A 231 2.05 -12.03 17.64
C ALA A 231 2.15 -13.49 18.08
N THR A 232 2.04 -14.44 17.14
CA THR A 232 2.08 -15.88 17.45
C THR A 232 3.20 -16.56 16.66
N PRO A 233 4.47 -16.45 17.10
CA PRO A 233 5.57 -17.14 16.42
C PRO A 233 5.35 -18.65 16.44
N LEU A 234 5.73 -19.32 15.35
CA LEU A 234 5.64 -20.78 15.27
C LEU A 234 6.73 -21.42 16.12
N GLN A 235 6.42 -22.57 16.73
CA GLN A 235 7.43 -23.39 17.37
C GLN A 235 8.28 -24.10 16.30
N PRO A 236 9.58 -24.35 16.52
CA PRO A 236 10.44 -25.03 15.55
C PRO A 236 9.86 -26.34 15.03
N SER A 237 9.33 -27.19 15.93
CA SER A 237 8.68 -28.46 15.55
C SER A 237 7.43 -28.29 14.69
N THR A 238 6.66 -27.23 14.93
CA THR A 238 5.49 -26.89 14.08
C THR A 238 5.95 -26.41 12.70
N LEU A 239 7.07 -25.68 12.62
CA LEU A 239 7.63 -25.24 11.36
C LEU A 239 8.12 -26.42 10.52
N ASP A 240 8.78 -27.39 11.14
CA ASP A 240 9.27 -28.60 10.46
C ASP A 240 8.10 -29.41 9.87
N GLU A 241 7.02 -29.61 10.65
CA GLU A 241 5.81 -30.27 10.15
C GLU A 241 5.14 -29.47 9.03
N LEU A 242 5.11 -28.14 9.15
CA LEU A 242 4.54 -27.26 8.13
C LEU A 242 5.35 -27.29 6.82
N ARG A 243 6.69 -27.29 6.91
CA ARG A 243 7.59 -27.41 5.76
C ARG A 243 7.34 -28.73 5.04
N TRP A 244 7.30 -29.84 5.79
CA TRP A 244 6.97 -31.15 5.24
C TRP A 244 5.62 -31.13 4.52
N PHE A 245 4.57 -30.59 5.15
CA PHE A 245 3.24 -30.50 4.56
C PHE A 245 3.22 -29.65 3.27
N PHE A 246 3.96 -28.54 3.24
CA PHE A 246 4.06 -27.68 2.05
C PHE A 246 4.76 -28.38 0.89
N GLU A 247 5.82 -29.12 1.16
CA GLU A 247 6.53 -29.91 0.15
C GLU A 247 5.65 -31.02 -0.42
N GLN A 248 4.94 -31.76 0.43
CA GLN A 248 3.97 -32.77 0.01
C GLN A 248 2.90 -32.15 -0.88
N ARG A 249 2.29 -31.05 -0.43
CA ARG A 249 1.25 -30.34 -1.18
C ARG A 249 1.75 -29.83 -2.54
N ARG A 250 3.00 -29.38 -2.64
CA ARG A 250 3.61 -28.95 -3.91
C ARG A 250 3.74 -30.11 -4.89
N GLN A 251 4.07 -31.30 -4.40
CA GLN A 251 4.19 -32.51 -5.22
C GLN A 251 2.83 -33.06 -5.68
N THR A 252 1.76 -32.88 -4.88
CA THR A 252 0.40 -33.35 -5.25
C THR A 252 -0.26 -32.48 -6.32
N VAL A 253 0.16 -31.23 -6.51
CA VAL A 253 -0.35 -30.34 -7.57
C VAL A 253 0.22 -30.80 -8.92
N GLY A 254 -0.43 -31.80 -9.53
CA GLY A 254 -0.07 -32.37 -10.84
C GLY A 254 0.11 -33.89 -10.87
N ALA A 255 0.05 -34.57 -9.73
CA ALA A 255 0.13 -36.03 -9.63
C ALA A 255 -1.22 -36.63 -9.21
N ALA A 256 -1.48 -37.90 -9.57
CA ALA A 256 -2.57 -38.66 -8.99
C ALA A 256 -2.42 -38.71 -7.46
N PRO A 257 -3.50 -38.67 -6.67
CA PRO A 257 -3.40 -38.65 -5.21
C PRO A 257 -2.63 -39.89 -4.75
N VAL A 258 -1.41 -39.68 -4.27
CA VAL A 258 -0.66 -40.70 -3.54
C VAL A 258 -1.46 -40.96 -2.27
N ILE A 259 -1.84 -42.23 -2.09
CA ILE A 259 -2.38 -42.94 -0.91
C ILE A 259 -2.77 -42.04 0.27
N ALA A 260 -3.98 -42.24 0.82
CA ALA A 260 -4.50 -41.60 2.02
C ALA A 260 -3.51 -41.68 3.22
N ASP A 261 -2.57 -40.74 3.27
CA ASP A 261 -1.60 -40.60 4.34
C ASP A 261 -2.29 -39.91 5.51
N ALA A 262 -2.49 -40.66 6.59
CA ALA A 262 -3.09 -40.15 7.82
C ALA A 262 -2.31 -38.96 8.40
N ARG A 263 -0.98 -38.88 8.17
CA ARG A 263 -0.18 -37.71 8.55
C ARG A 263 -0.57 -36.50 7.72
N PHE A 264 -0.71 -36.65 6.41
CA PHE A 264 -1.16 -35.57 5.52
C PHE A 264 -2.55 -35.06 5.91
N GLY A 265 -3.50 -35.97 6.21
CA GLY A 265 -4.83 -35.60 6.70
C GLY A 265 -4.78 -34.77 7.99
N ARG A 266 -4.01 -35.23 9.00
CA ARG A 266 -3.81 -34.47 10.26
C ARG A 266 -3.18 -33.10 10.02
N ALA A 267 -2.17 -33.03 9.15
CA ALA A 267 -1.51 -31.78 8.80
C ALA A 267 -2.45 -30.83 8.04
N GLN A 268 -3.29 -31.36 7.15
CA GLN A 268 -4.29 -30.57 6.42
C GLN A 268 -5.31 -29.93 7.36
N ASP A 269 -5.75 -30.66 8.38
CA ASP A 269 -6.66 -30.14 9.41
C ASP A 269 -5.96 -29.10 10.29
N ALA A 270 -4.76 -29.42 10.79
CA ALA A 270 -3.96 -28.53 11.64
C ALA A 270 -3.57 -27.22 10.94
N PHE A 271 -3.30 -27.27 9.63
CA PHE A 271 -2.87 -26.13 8.82
C PHE A 271 -3.98 -25.59 7.90
N SER A 272 -5.24 -25.81 8.25
CA SER A 272 -6.40 -25.39 7.46
C SER A 272 -6.67 -23.88 7.51
N SER A 273 -6.13 -23.17 8.51
CA SER A 273 -6.40 -21.76 8.78
C SER A 273 -5.95 -20.81 7.66
N PRO A 274 -6.54 -19.60 7.53
CA PRO A 274 -6.15 -18.64 6.51
C PRO A 274 -4.66 -18.25 6.55
N ARG A 275 -4.05 -18.24 7.74
CA ARG A 275 -2.62 -17.95 7.95
C ARG A 275 -1.74 -18.89 7.13
N PHE A 276 -1.90 -20.19 7.31
CA PHE A 276 -1.08 -21.19 6.64
C PHE A 276 -1.33 -21.25 5.12
N ARG A 277 -2.55 -20.94 4.67
CA ARG A 277 -2.85 -20.83 3.23
C ARG A 277 -2.11 -19.67 2.56
N VAL A 278 -2.03 -18.53 3.24
CA VAL A 278 -1.28 -17.37 2.74
C VAL A 278 0.22 -17.64 2.82
N LEU A 279 0.70 -18.17 3.94
CA LEU A 279 2.10 -18.54 4.14
C LEU A 279 2.59 -19.54 3.08
N TYR A 280 1.77 -20.53 2.68
CA TYR A 280 2.10 -21.45 1.58
C TYR A 280 2.35 -20.70 0.26
N ARG A 281 1.49 -19.74 -0.09
CA ARG A 281 1.67 -18.93 -1.31
C ARG A 281 2.93 -18.07 -1.24
N THR A 282 3.25 -17.53 -0.07
CA THR A 282 4.48 -16.77 0.15
C THR A 282 5.72 -17.67 0.04
N TRP A 283 5.68 -18.87 0.63
CA TRP A 283 6.76 -19.85 0.55
C TRP A 283 7.01 -20.32 -0.89
N LEU A 284 5.97 -20.52 -1.71
CA LEU A 284 6.14 -20.81 -3.13
C LEU A 284 6.90 -19.72 -3.90
N GLN A 285 6.89 -18.47 -3.42
CA GLN A 285 7.58 -17.34 -4.06
C GLN A 285 8.97 -17.05 -3.47
N GLN A 286 9.14 -17.25 -2.15
CA GLN A 286 10.31 -16.80 -1.39
C GLN A 286 11.11 -17.95 -0.76
N GLY A 287 10.64 -19.19 -0.89
CA GLY A 287 11.23 -20.36 -0.25
C GLY A 287 11.22 -20.28 1.27
N ASP A 288 12.17 -20.95 1.90
CA ASP A 288 12.24 -21.14 3.35
C ASP A 288 12.44 -19.85 4.15
N ARG A 289 12.91 -18.77 3.52
CA ARG A 289 12.95 -17.45 4.16
C ARG A 289 11.58 -17.05 4.72
N ALA A 290 10.51 -17.30 3.98
CA ALA A 290 9.15 -16.99 4.41
C ALA A 290 8.73 -17.76 5.66
N LEU A 291 9.25 -18.98 5.84
CA LEU A 291 9.00 -19.82 7.00
C LEU A 291 9.85 -19.37 8.20
N HIS A 292 11.15 -19.12 8.00
CA HIS A 292 12.05 -18.67 9.07
C HIS A 292 11.62 -17.35 9.72
N ALA A 293 11.05 -16.42 8.93
CA ALA A 293 10.49 -15.17 9.47
C ALA A 293 9.39 -15.41 10.52
N THR A 294 8.70 -16.55 10.49
CA THR A 294 7.62 -16.87 11.44
C THR A 294 8.10 -17.41 12.79
N LEU A 295 9.39 -17.75 12.92
CA LEU A 295 9.99 -18.19 14.19
C LEU A 295 10.33 -17.01 15.12
N SER A 296 10.58 -15.84 14.54
CA SER A 296 11.13 -14.71 15.29
C SER A 296 10.11 -14.12 16.27
N PRO A 297 10.44 -14.01 17.58
CA PRO A 297 9.56 -13.38 18.56
C PRO A 297 9.57 -11.85 18.46
N VAL A 298 10.48 -11.25 17.67
CA VAL A 298 10.71 -9.80 17.63
C VAL A 298 9.43 -9.00 17.37
N LEU A 299 8.58 -9.46 16.43
CA LEU A 299 7.32 -8.79 16.12
C LEU A 299 6.27 -8.95 17.23
N ALA A 300 6.27 -10.10 17.92
CA ALA A 300 5.40 -10.32 19.07
C ALA A 300 5.81 -9.41 20.24
N ASP A 301 7.11 -9.29 20.50
CA ASP A 301 7.67 -8.39 21.51
C ASP A 301 7.38 -6.92 21.18
N ALA A 302 7.54 -6.52 19.91
CA ALA A 302 7.22 -5.16 19.47
C ALA A 302 5.74 -4.82 19.73
N LEU A 303 4.82 -5.76 19.45
CA LEU A 303 3.40 -5.61 19.75
C LEU A 303 3.13 -5.55 21.26
N ALA A 304 3.77 -6.40 22.06
CA ALA A 304 3.63 -6.42 23.51
C ALA A 304 4.11 -5.10 24.15
N ARG A 305 5.22 -4.56 23.66
CA ARG A 305 5.82 -3.28 24.11
C ARG A 305 5.16 -2.04 23.52
N ARG A 306 4.18 -2.21 22.62
CA ARG A 306 3.54 -1.13 21.85
C ARG A 306 4.53 -0.31 21.01
N SER A 307 5.71 -0.82 20.69
CA SER A 307 6.57 -0.22 19.66
C SER A 307 6.11 -0.60 18.25
N GLY A 308 5.47 -1.76 18.10
CA GLY A 308 4.65 -2.13 16.95
C GLY A 308 3.18 -2.00 17.27
N GLN A 309 2.39 -1.34 16.42
CA GLN A 309 0.96 -1.13 16.68
C GLN A 309 0.09 -1.23 15.43
N LEU A 310 -1.21 -1.47 15.66
CA LEU A 310 -2.27 -1.39 14.66
C LEU A 310 -3.26 -0.30 15.09
N ASP A 311 -3.41 0.73 14.26
CA ASP A 311 -4.47 1.72 14.40
C ASP A 311 -5.40 1.71 13.18
N TRP A 312 -6.49 2.48 13.25
CA TRP A 312 -7.39 2.66 12.12
C TRP A 312 -7.90 4.08 12.04
N GLN A 313 -8.12 4.52 10.81
CA GLN A 313 -8.75 5.77 10.47
C GLN A 313 -9.98 5.47 9.62
N VAL A 314 -11.16 5.81 10.14
CA VAL A 314 -12.39 5.74 9.34
C VAL A 314 -12.37 6.90 8.35
N LEU A 315 -12.43 6.59 7.05
CA LEU A 315 -12.37 7.60 6.01
C LEU A 315 -13.62 8.48 6.06
N PRO A 316 -13.47 9.82 6.06
CA PRO A 316 -14.58 10.73 6.29
C PRO A 316 -15.55 10.77 5.11
N HIS A 317 -15.09 10.45 3.89
CA HIS A 317 -15.86 10.61 2.67
C HIS A 317 -16.30 9.27 2.06
N ALA A 318 -17.56 9.22 1.63
CA ALA A 318 -18.09 8.14 0.80
C ALA A 318 -17.89 8.48 -0.68
N TYR A 319 -17.44 7.48 -1.45
CA TYR A 319 -17.18 7.61 -2.89
C TYR A 319 -18.28 6.98 -3.76
N GLN A 320 -19.39 6.55 -3.16
CA GLN A 320 -20.53 5.96 -3.86
C GLN A 320 -21.10 6.89 -4.94
N HIS A 321 -21.05 8.20 -4.72
CA HIS A 321 -21.46 9.22 -5.68
C HIS A 321 -20.65 9.20 -6.99
N LEU A 322 -19.48 8.52 -7.02
CA LEU A 322 -18.70 8.35 -8.23
C LEU A 322 -19.17 7.15 -9.09
N ALA A 323 -20.01 6.27 -8.55
CA ALA A 323 -20.49 5.06 -9.24
C ALA A 323 -21.09 5.31 -10.65
N PRO A 324 -21.77 6.43 -10.94
CA PRO A 324 -22.25 6.72 -12.29
C PRO A 324 -21.16 6.89 -13.36
N LEU A 325 -19.88 7.02 -12.98
CA LEU A 325 -18.75 7.03 -13.92
C LEU A 325 -18.27 5.64 -14.33
N VAL A 326 -18.89 4.59 -13.79
CA VAL A 326 -18.66 3.21 -14.23
C VAL A 326 -19.40 3.01 -15.56
N GLY A 327 -18.70 3.23 -16.68
CA GLY A 327 -19.24 3.05 -18.03
C GLY A 327 -18.87 4.15 -19.04
N THR A 328 -18.28 5.26 -18.59
CA THR A 328 -17.89 6.40 -19.43
C THR A 328 -16.38 6.51 -19.65
N ALA A 329 -15.62 5.44 -19.42
CA ALA A 329 -14.15 5.43 -19.40
C ALA A 329 -13.54 4.57 -20.50
#